data_AF-A0A9W8D2V1-F1
#
_entry.id   AF-A0A9W8D2V1-F1
#
_cell.length_a   1.000
_cell.length_b   1.000
_cell.length_c   1.000
_cell.angle_alpha   90.00
_cell.angle_beta   90.00
_cell.angle_gamma   90.00
#
_symmetry.space_group_name_H-M   'P 1'
#
loop_
_entity.id
_entity.type
_entity.pdbx_description
1 polymer ?
#
loop_
_entity_poly.entity_id
_entity_poly.type
_entity_poly.pdbx_seq_one_letter_code
_entity_poly.pdbx_strand_id
1 'polypeptide(L)'
;MSAYELRKSALVKAATGEKREIEYPRKADGKARYPSEIYGENVFTLKTMAKALPKPIFSSFLKQRRGRQNLDKTTADSIAHAVRVWAMDRGTTHYTHWFQPQTGTTAEKHDAFLSLLSSFTPGGEEVTAIDQFSGSQLLQSEPDASSFPSGGMRTTFEARGYTIWDTSSSMFVQSGPNGTSILYIPSVFISYNGDALDEKTGLLRSNEVLSRAASDLVNLLEPEAHVSHVYTTLGTEQEFFLVDRTMYALRPDLKLTGRTL
;
A
#
# COMPACT_ATOMS: atom_id res chain seq x y z
N MET A 1 -43.73 -10.24 0.12
CA MET A 1 -43.12 -10.47 -1.21
C MET A 1 -42.46 -11.84 -1.18
N SER A 2 -42.84 -12.75 -2.06
CA SER A 2 -42.27 -14.10 -2.11
C SER A 2 -40.83 -14.07 -2.63
N ALA A 3 -40.05 -15.12 -2.36
CA ALA A 3 -38.68 -15.26 -2.89
C ALA A 3 -38.66 -15.22 -4.45
N TYR A 4 -39.71 -15.73 -5.09
CA TYR A 4 -39.88 -15.68 -6.54
C TYR A 4 -40.06 -14.24 -7.04
N GLU A 5 -40.91 -13.46 -6.38
CA GLU A 5 -41.14 -12.04 -6.73
C GLU A 5 -39.88 -11.20 -6.56
N LEU A 6 -39.10 -11.44 -5.49
CA LEU A 6 -37.82 -10.76 -5.27
C LEU A 6 -36.79 -11.10 -6.35
N ARG A 7 -36.72 -12.35 -6.80
CA ARG A 7 -35.84 -12.74 -7.92
C ARG A 7 -36.28 -12.11 -9.23
N LYS A 8 -37.58 -12.09 -9.51
CA LYS A 8 -38.14 -11.46 -10.71
C LYS A 8 -37.84 -9.95 -10.71
N SER A 9 -37.99 -9.28 -9.58
CA SER A 9 -37.69 -7.85 -9.48
C SER A 9 -36.20 -7.54 -9.62
N ALA A 10 -35.31 -8.37 -9.07
CA ALA A 10 -33.86 -8.24 -9.26
C ALA A 10 -33.46 -8.43 -10.74
N LEU A 11 -34.03 -9.42 -11.43
CA LEU A 11 -33.81 -9.63 -12.86
C LEU A 11 -34.24 -8.43 -13.70
N VAL A 12 -35.44 -7.90 -13.43
CA VAL A 12 -35.93 -6.70 -14.12
C VAL A 12 -34.98 -5.53 -13.86
N LYS A 13 -34.61 -5.29 -12.60
CA LYS A 13 -33.71 -4.19 -12.23
C LYS A 13 -32.32 -4.32 -12.86
N ALA A 14 -31.77 -5.53 -12.95
CA ALA A 14 -30.50 -5.77 -13.62
C ALA A 14 -30.60 -5.49 -15.14
N ALA A 15 -31.72 -5.85 -15.77
CA ALA A 15 -31.94 -5.64 -17.19
C ALA A 15 -32.25 -4.18 -17.55
N THR A 16 -32.93 -3.45 -16.66
CA THR A 16 -33.35 -2.05 -16.89
C THR A 16 -32.48 -1.03 -16.16
N GLY A 17 -31.43 -1.47 -15.48
CA GLY A 17 -30.53 -0.58 -14.74
C GLY A 17 -29.80 0.38 -15.68
N GLU A 18 -29.56 1.60 -15.20
CA GLU A 18 -28.77 2.58 -15.94
C GLU A 18 -27.37 2.03 -16.24
N LYS A 19 -26.96 2.12 -17.50
CA LYS A 19 -25.59 1.82 -17.87
C LYS A 19 -24.69 2.88 -17.25
N ARG A 20 -23.67 2.43 -16.52
CA ARG A 20 -22.68 3.34 -15.95
C ARG A 20 -21.89 3.97 -17.08
N GLU A 21 -22.05 5.28 -17.28
CA GLU A 21 -21.16 6.03 -18.16
C GLU A 21 -19.80 6.19 -17.50
N ILE A 22 -18.75 5.78 -18.20
CA ILE A 22 -17.36 5.90 -17.72
C ILE A 22 -16.76 7.12 -18.41
N GLU A 23 -16.47 8.14 -17.62
CA GLU A 23 -15.73 9.30 -18.11
C GLU A 23 -14.23 8.99 -18.12
N TYR A 24 -13.63 9.04 -19.31
CA TYR A 24 -12.18 8.94 -19.44
C TYR A 24 -11.51 10.28 -19.06
N PRO A 25 -10.28 10.26 -18.51
CA PRO A 25 -9.56 11.49 -18.18
C PRO A 25 -9.39 12.39 -19.41
N ARG A 26 -9.83 13.65 -19.29
CA ARG A 26 -9.75 14.66 -20.34
C ARG A 26 -8.83 15.81 -19.95
N LYS A 27 -8.25 16.44 -20.97
CA LYS A 27 -7.51 17.70 -20.88
C LYS A 27 -8.50 18.86 -20.74
N ALA A 28 -7.98 20.04 -20.38
CA ALA A 28 -8.79 21.26 -20.27
C ALA A 28 -9.48 21.66 -21.59
N ASP A 29 -8.95 21.23 -22.73
CA ASP A 29 -9.53 21.44 -24.07
C ASP A 29 -10.58 20.38 -24.46
N GLY A 30 -10.96 19.49 -23.52
CA GLY A 30 -11.97 18.44 -23.71
C GLY A 30 -11.48 17.18 -24.42
N LYS A 31 -10.24 17.15 -24.91
CA LYS A 31 -9.63 15.97 -25.55
C LYS A 31 -9.23 14.93 -24.50
N ALA A 32 -9.23 13.65 -24.88
CA ALA A 32 -8.72 12.60 -24.01
C ALA A 32 -7.23 12.84 -23.69
N ARG A 33 -6.84 12.60 -22.43
CA ARG A 33 -5.42 12.57 -22.04
C ARG A 33 -4.77 11.33 -22.63
N TYR A 34 -3.50 11.45 -23.01
CA TYR A 34 -2.75 10.29 -23.48
C TYR A 34 -2.46 9.33 -22.31
N PRO A 35 -2.47 8.00 -22.51
CA PRO A 35 -2.14 7.06 -21.45
C PRO A 35 -0.78 7.33 -20.78
N SER A 36 0.21 7.78 -21.57
CA SER A 36 1.53 8.18 -21.08
C SER A 36 1.52 9.39 -20.14
N GLU A 37 0.49 10.25 -20.21
CA GLU A 37 0.32 11.40 -19.32
C GLU A 37 -0.33 11.02 -17.99
N ILE A 38 -1.05 9.89 -17.95
CA ILE A 38 -1.82 9.42 -16.77
C ILE A 38 -1.04 8.31 -16.04
N TYR A 39 -0.27 7.51 -16.77
CA TYR A 39 0.46 6.37 -16.23
C TYR A 39 1.39 6.77 -15.09
N GLY A 40 1.15 6.20 -13.90
CA GLY A 40 1.94 6.44 -12.70
C GLY A 40 1.75 7.82 -12.06
N GLU A 41 0.72 8.60 -12.45
CA GLU A 41 0.52 9.96 -11.91
C GLU A 41 0.27 9.98 -10.39
N ASN A 42 -0.31 8.90 -9.87
CA ASN A 42 -0.63 8.69 -8.46
C ASN A 42 0.42 7.84 -7.73
N VAL A 43 1.63 7.68 -8.29
CA VAL A 43 2.71 6.89 -7.70
C VAL A 43 3.89 7.80 -7.35
N PHE A 44 4.40 7.69 -6.12
CA PHE A 44 5.59 8.38 -5.66
C PHE A 44 6.85 7.66 -6.15
N THR A 45 7.11 7.79 -7.45
CA THR A 45 8.24 7.13 -8.13
C THR A 45 9.60 7.66 -7.67
N LEU A 46 10.67 6.91 -7.96
CA LEU A 46 12.05 7.39 -7.79
C LEU A 46 12.32 8.72 -8.50
N LYS A 47 11.71 8.95 -9.67
CA LYS A 47 11.86 10.21 -10.42
C LYS A 47 11.22 11.37 -9.67
N THR A 48 10.06 11.14 -9.06
CA THR A 48 9.38 12.13 -8.21
C THR A 48 10.20 12.41 -6.96
N MET A 49 10.68 11.36 -6.31
CA MET A 49 11.54 11.45 -5.12
C MET A 49 12.84 12.22 -5.39
N ALA A 50 13.50 11.99 -6.54
CA ALA A 50 14.70 12.71 -6.95
C ALA A 50 14.49 14.23 -7.11
N LYS A 51 13.27 14.66 -7.48
CA LYS A 51 12.90 16.07 -7.60
C LYS A 51 12.55 16.69 -6.24
N ALA A 52 11.97 15.90 -5.34
CA ALA A 52 11.50 16.37 -4.04
C ALA A 52 12.60 16.39 -2.96
N LEU A 53 13.66 15.59 -3.12
CA LEU A 53 14.72 15.46 -2.12
C LEU A 53 16.01 16.18 -2.52
N PRO A 54 16.79 16.68 -1.53
CA PRO A 54 18.16 17.12 -1.78
C PRO A 54 19.02 16.00 -2.40
N LYS A 55 19.90 16.35 -3.34
CA LYS A 55 20.78 15.38 -4.03
C LYS A 55 21.54 14.43 -3.08
N PRO A 56 22.12 14.89 -1.95
CA PRO A 56 22.82 14.00 -1.03
C PRO A 56 21.91 12.96 -0.39
N ILE A 57 20.70 13.37 0.02
CA ILE A 57 19.70 12.48 0.64
C ILE A 57 19.22 11.44 -0.37
N PHE A 58 18.90 11.85 -1.60
CA PHE A 58 18.48 10.93 -2.64
C PHE A 58 19.58 9.92 -3.01
N SER A 59 20.84 10.37 -3.08
CA SER A 59 21.99 9.48 -3.31
C SER A 59 22.18 8.48 -2.15
N SER A 60 22.03 8.94 -0.90
CA SER A 60 22.05 8.08 0.30
C SER A 60 20.97 7.01 0.23
N PHE A 61 19.73 7.42 -0.07
CA PHE A 61 18.60 6.51 -0.22
C PHE A 61 18.85 5.45 -1.30
N LEU A 62 19.36 5.82 -2.47
CA LEU A 62 19.66 4.87 -3.53
C LEU A 62 20.73 3.85 -3.12
N LYS A 63 21.75 4.28 -2.36
CA LYS A 63 22.77 3.38 -1.83
C LYS A 63 22.17 2.43 -0.79
N GLN A 64 21.34 2.91 0.12
CA GLN A 64 20.70 2.08 1.14
C GLN A 64 19.74 1.06 0.52
N ARG A 65 18.93 1.49 -0.45
CA ARG A 65 18.01 0.64 -1.21
C ARG A 65 18.74 -0.46 -1.98
N ARG A 66 19.91 -0.18 -2.56
CA ARG A 66 20.74 -1.16 -3.31
C ARG A 66 21.57 -2.05 -2.39
N GLY A 67 22.13 -1.49 -1.34
CA GLY A 67 23.11 -2.13 -0.45
C GLY A 67 22.50 -2.81 0.76
N ARG A 68 21.16 -2.88 0.88
CA ARG A 68 20.45 -3.46 2.03
C ARG A 68 20.92 -2.90 3.37
N GLN A 69 21.33 -1.64 3.36
CA GLN A 69 21.70 -0.94 4.58
C GLN A 69 20.43 -0.41 5.23
N ASN A 70 20.45 -0.31 6.55
CA ASN A 70 19.34 0.29 7.28
C ASN A 70 19.11 1.72 6.77
N LEU A 71 17.84 2.05 6.54
CA LEU A 71 17.42 3.41 6.21
C LEU A 71 17.72 4.29 7.44
N ASP A 72 18.55 5.31 7.26
CA ASP A 72 18.86 6.22 8.36
C ASP A 72 17.68 7.17 8.64
N LYS A 73 17.57 7.62 9.88
CA LYS A 73 16.47 8.48 10.33
C LYS A 73 16.38 9.79 9.54
N THR A 74 17.52 10.41 9.19
CA THR A 74 17.53 11.68 8.46
C THR A 74 16.98 11.52 7.05
N THR A 75 17.37 10.45 6.35
CA THR A 75 16.82 10.11 5.04
C THR A 75 15.34 9.74 5.15
N ALA A 76 14.94 8.96 6.16
CA ALA A 76 13.55 8.61 6.40
C ALA A 76 12.67 9.84 6.66
N ASP A 77 13.08 10.76 7.53
CA ASP A 77 12.35 11.99 7.84
C ASP A 77 12.22 12.90 6.60
N SER A 78 13.28 12.99 5.79
CA SER A 78 13.25 13.74 4.54
C SER A 78 12.26 13.14 3.53
N ILE A 79 12.24 11.81 3.39
CA ILE A 79 11.29 11.09 2.52
C ILE A 79 9.86 11.27 3.03
N ALA A 80 9.64 11.11 4.33
CA ALA A 80 8.33 11.28 4.96
C ALA A 80 7.78 12.70 4.71
N HIS A 81 8.60 13.73 4.91
CA HIS A 81 8.21 15.09 4.60
C HIS A 81 7.85 15.27 3.12
N ALA A 82 8.71 14.80 2.21
CA ALA A 82 8.51 14.93 0.77
C ALA A 82 7.25 14.21 0.27
N VAL A 83 6.99 12.98 0.75
CA VAL A 83 5.82 12.22 0.34
C VAL A 83 4.53 12.79 0.93
N ARG A 84 4.56 13.30 2.17
CA ARG A 84 3.42 13.99 2.78
C ARG A 84 3.00 15.19 1.94
N VAL A 85 3.94 16.08 1.62
CA VAL A 85 3.66 17.26 0.79
C VAL A 85 3.12 16.83 -0.58
N TRP A 86 3.79 15.88 -1.23
CA TRP A 86 3.36 15.38 -2.54
C TRP A 86 1.94 14.77 -2.53
N ALA A 87 1.58 14.05 -1.47
CA ALA A 87 0.27 13.44 -1.31
C ALA A 87 -0.80 14.48 -0.97
N MET A 88 -0.52 15.39 -0.04
CA MET A 88 -1.45 16.45 0.35
C MET A 88 -1.75 17.42 -0.81
N ASP A 89 -0.78 17.71 -1.67
CA ASP A 89 -1.00 18.47 -2.92
C ASP A 89 -2.00 17.78 -3.87
N ARG A 90 -2.26 16.48 -3.66
CA ARG A 90 -3.26 15.67 -4.40
C ARG A 90 -4.54 15.45 -3.60
N GLY A 91 -4.77 16.21 -2.55
CA GLY A 91 -5.95 16.13 -1.70
C GLY A 91 -5.95 14.92 -0.76
N THR A 92 -4.82 14.24 -0.59
CA THR A 92 -4.70 13.16 0.39
C THR A 92 -4.76 13.73 1.81
N THR A 93 -5.62 13.13 2.63
CA THR A 93 -5.85 13.53 4.03
C THR A 93 -5.38 12.48 5.04
N HIS A 94 -5.25 11.23 4.59
CA HIS A 94 -4.88 10.10 5.43
C HIS A 94 -3.70 9.34 4.82
N TYR A 95 -3.06 8.50 5.62
CA TYR A 95 -2.09 7.51 5.15
C TYR A 95 -2.39 6.14 5.76
N THR A 96 -1.83 5.10 5.15
CA THR A 96 -1.95 3.73 5.64
C THR A 96 -0.71 2.92 5.34
N HIS A 97 -0.32 2.09 6.30
CA HIS A 97 0.60 0.99 6.07
C HIS A 97 -0.16 -0.16 5.45
N TRP A 98 0.09 -0.41 4.18
CA TRP A 98 -0.62 -1.41 3.38
C TRP A 98 0.22 -2.68 3.27
N PHE A 99 -0.30 -3.78 3.78
CA PHE A 99 0.39 -5.07 3.83
C PHE A 99 -0.58 -6.24 3.69
N GLN A 100 -0.04 -7.44 3.46
CA GLN A 100 -0.81 -8.68 3.27
C GLN A 100 -0.44 -9.69 4.36
N PRO A 101 -1.16 -9.70 5.50
CA PRO A 101 -0.97 -10.73 6.53
C PRO A 101 -1.34 -12.12 6.00
N GLN A 102 -0.90 -13.17 6.71
CA GLN A 102 -1.18 -14.59 6.40
C GLN A 102 -2.67 -15.00 6.58
N THR A 103 -3.60 -14.04 6.56
CA THR A 103 -5.05 -14.26 6.62
C THR A 103 -5.69 -14.31 5.23
N GLY A 104 -4.90 -14.13 4.16
CA GLY A 104 -5.37 -14.17 2.78
C GLY A 104 -6.06 -12.88 2.29
N THR A 105 -6.01 -11.81 3.08
CA THR A 105 -6.60 -10.49 2.75
C THR A 105 -5.60 -9.38 3.04
N THR A 106 -5.75 -8.23 2.37
CA THR A 106 -4.95 -7.04 2.70
C THR A 106 -5.40 -6.44 4.03
N ALA A 107 -4.46 -5.85 4.76
CA ALA A 107 -4.70 -5.05 5.94
C ALA A 107 -4.36 -3.59 5.64
N GLU A 108 -5.24 -2.70 6.07
CA GLU A 108 -5.06 -1.24 6.02
C GLU A 108 -5.73 -0.61 7.25
N LYS A 109 -5.07 0.39 7.82
CA LYS A 109 -5.61 1.29 8.84
C LYS A 109 -5.37 2.72 8.37
N HIS A 110 -6.42 3.54 8.33
CA HIS A 110 -6.31 4.92 7.84
C HIS A 110 -6.07 5.87 9.02
N ASP A 111 -4.86 6.39 9.11
CA ASP A 111 -4.48 7.41 10.08
C ASP A 111 -4.46 8.77 9.38
N ALA A 112 -4.98 9.82 10.02
CA ALA A 112 -4.96 11.17 9.46
C ALA A 112 -3.56 11.78 9.57
N PHE A 113 -3.21 12.67 8.64
CA PHE A 113 -2.00 13.50 8.81
C PHE A 113 -2.13 14.51 9.95
N LEU A 114 -3.36 14.85 10.36
CA LEU A 114 -3.63 15.80 11.42
C LEU A 114 -3.05 15.34 12.76
N SER A 115 -2.25 16.20 13.37
CA SER A 115 -1.68 16.08 14.71
C SER A 115 -1.88 17.40 15.47
N LEU A 116 -1.90 17.32 16.80
CA LEU A 116 -2.03 18.49 17.68
C LEU A 116 -0.69 18.74 18.38
N LEU A 117 -0.07 19.88 18.10
CA LEU A 117 1.15 20.31 18.76
C LEU A 117 0.81 21.23 19.93
N SER A 118 1.06 20.77 21.14
CA SER A 118 1.02 21.60 22.35
C SER A 118 2.37 22.28 22.56
N SER A 119 2.36 23.60 22.64
CA SER A 119 3.53 24.43 22.94
C SER A 119 3.28 25.26 24.19
N PHE A 120 4.20 25.21 25.16
CA PHE A 120 4.13 26.03 26.36
C PHE A 120 4.77 27.38 26.08
N THR A 121 3.93 28.41 25.97
CA THR A 121 4.38 29.80 25.90
C THR A 121 4.26 30.46 27.28
N PRO A 122 4.91 31.60 27.53
CA PRO A 122 4.73 32.35 28.77
C PRO A 122 3.26 32.74 29.06
N GLY A 123 2.37 32.67 28.06
CA GLY A 123 0.93 32.94 28.17
C GLY A 123 0.06 31.71 28.44
N GLY A 124 0.65 30.51 28.54
CA GLY A 124 -0.07 29.25 28.78
C GLY A 124 0.21 28.19 27.73
N GLU A 125 -0.57 27.11 27.78
CA GLU A 125 -0.54 26.04 26.78
C GLU A 125 -1.29 26.48 25.52
N GLU A 126 -0.58 26.50 24.39
CA GLU A 126 -1.16 26.75 23.07
C GLU A 126 -1.17 25.47 22.25
N VAL A 127 -2.35 25.03 21.82
CA VAL A 127 -2.53 23.83 20.99
C VAL A 127 -2.74 24.26 19.55
N THR A 128 -1.79 23.90 18.68
CA THR A 128 -1.85 24.20 17.24
C THR A 128 -2.06 22.91 16.44
N ALA A 129 -3.03 22.92 15.53
CA ALA A 129 -3.20 21.83 14.57
C ALA A 129 -2.10 21.89 13.50
N ILE A 130 -1.43 20.76 13.28
CA ILE A 130 -0.40 20.59 12.26
C ILE A 130 -0.62 19.31 11.48
N ASP A 131 -0.24 19.29 10.21
CA ASP A 131 -0.15 18.03 9.46
C ASP A 131 1.24 17.44 9.65
N GLN A 132 1.32 16.20 10.12
CA GLN A 132 2.56 15.52 10.46
C GLN A 132 2.63 14.13 9.82
N PHE A 133 3.81 13.82 9.27
CA PHE A 133 4.18 12.47 8.86
C PHE A 133 5.69 12.36 9.01
N SER A 134 6.15 11.50 9.93
CA SER A 134 7.56 11.40 10.32
C SER A 134 8.21 10.15 9.75
N GLY A 135 9.53 10.16 9.63
CA GLY A 135 10.32 9.01 9.20
C GLY A 135 10.20 7.82 10.14
N SER A 136 9.82 8.03 11.41
CA SER A 136 9.50 6.93 12.33
C SER A 136 8.38 6.04 11.81
N GLN A 137 7.36 6.63 11.16
CA GLN A 137 6.29 5.85 10.53
C GLN A 137 6.82 4.97 9.39
N LEU A 138 7.86 5.41 8.68
CA LEU A 138 8.47 4.61 7.61
C LEU A 138 9.39 3.50 8.13
N LEU A 139 10.13 3.77 9.22
CA LEU A 139 11.10 2.83 9.78
C LEU A 139 10.43 1.70 10.56
N GLN A 140 9.52 2.05 11.47
CA GLN A 140 8.82 1.10 12.32
C GLN A 140 7.54 1.77 12.81
N SER A 141 6.42 1.42 12.20
CA SER A 141 5.09 1.84 12.64
C SER A 141 4.39 0.71 13.37
N GLU A 142 3.63 1.05 14.41
CA GLU A 142 2.78 0.12 15.14
C GLU A 142 1.40 0.08 14.46
N PRO A 143 1.09 -0.96 13.66
CA PRO A 143 -0.28 -1.20 13.26
C PRO A 143 -1.11 -1.48 14.52
N ASP A 144 -2.39 -1.08 14.50
CA ASP A 144 -3.37 -1.52 15.51
C ASP A 144 -3.72 -3.00 15.27
N ALA A 145 -2.72 -3.85 15.46
CA ALA A 145 -2.74 -5.27 15.18
C ALA A 145 -3.35 -6.11 16.31
N SER A 146 -3.83 -5.44 17.38
CA SER A 146 -4.53 -6.07 18.50
C SER A 146 -5.76 -6.88 18.06
N SER A 147 -6.32 -6.53 16.89
CA SER A 147 -7.50 -7.14 16.28
C SER A 147 -7.20 -8.37 15.40
N PHE A 148 -5.94 -8.66 15.06
CA PHE A 148 -5.64 -9.83 14.22
C PHE A 148 -5.70 -11.13 15.03
N PRO A 149 -6.35 -12.19 14.50
CA PRO A 149 -6.49 -13.45 15.20
C PRO A 149 -5.11 -14.07 15.49
N SER A 150 -4.78 -14.23 16.77
CA SER A 150 -3.51 -14.76 17.25
C SER A 150 -3.54 -16.28 17.54
N GLY A 151 -4.67 -16.95 17.26
CA GLY A 151 -4.84 -18.38 17.51
C GLY A 151 -4.75 -18.80 18.98
N GLY A 152 -4.88 -17.85 19.93
CA GLY A 152 -4.79 -18.14 21.37
C GLY A 152 -3.37 -18.44 21.88
N MET A 153 -2.34 -18.31 21.04
CA MET A 153 -0.95 -18.62 21.38
C MET A 153 -0.17 -17.45 21.99
N ARG A 154 -0.79 -16.27 22.17
CA ARG A 154 -0.08 -15.03 22.61
C ARG A 154 -0.85 -14.24 23.65
N THR A 155 -0.13 -13.65 24.60
CA THR A 155 -0.67 -12.59 25.47
C THR A 155 -0.86 -11.29 24.66
N THR A 156 -1.83 -10.45 25.01
CA THR A 156 -2.19 -9.23 24.23
C THR A 156 -1.03 -8.24 24.05
N PHE A 157 -0.05 -8.23 24.96
CA PHE A 157 1.16 -7.41 24.87
C PHE A 157 2.13 -7.91 23.77
N GLU A 158 2.22 -9.23 23.57
CA GLU A 158 3.09 -9.91 22.58
C GLU A 158 2.41 -10.09 21.22
N ALA A 159 1.11 -9.78 21.12
CA ALA A 159 0.38 -9.72 19.87
C ALA A 159 0.71 -8.47 19.03
N ARG A 160 1.58 -7.59 19.52
CA ARG A 160 2.08 -6.43 18.76
C ARG A 160 2.96 -6.91 17.61
N GLY A 161 2.55 -6.59 16.39
CA GLY A 161 3.42 -6.63 15.23
C GLY A 161 3.81 -5.22 14.80
N TYR A 162 4.84 -5.12 13.98
CA TYR A 162 5.35 -3.87 13.44
C TYR A 162 5.25 -3.87 11.93
N THR A 163 4.91 -2.71 11.38
CA THR A 163 4.97 -2.45 9.95
C THR A 163 6.24 -1.68 9.63
N ILE A 164 6.92 -2.10 8.58
CA ILE A 164 8.15 -1.47 8.08
C ILE A 164 7.93 -1.19 6.60
N TRP A 165 8.27 0.02 6.14
CA TRP A 165 8.15 0.36 4.73
C TRP A 165 9.05 -0.51 3.84
N ASP A 166 8.46 -1.18 2.85
CA ASP A 166 9.18 -1.87 1.79
C ASP A 166 9.64 -0.86 0.72
N THR A 167 10.90 -0.45 0.81
CA THR A 167 11.52 0.49 -0.15
C THR A 167 11.61 -0.05 -1.58
N SER A 168 11.42 -1.35 -1.81
CA SER A 168 11.37 -1.90 -3.16
C SER A 168 10.10 -1.47 -3.91
N SER A 169 9.00 -1.26 -3.17
CA SER A 169 7.68 -0.88 -3.68
C SER A 169 7.43 0.62 -3.50
N SER A 170 6.93 1.30 -4.53
CA SER A 170 6.66 2.75 -4.46
C SER A 170 5.37 3.04 -3.70
N MET A 171 5.35 4.11 -2.91
CA MET A 171 4.12 4.62 -2.30
C MET A 171 3.18 5.16 -3.37
N PHE A 172 1.87 5.12 -3.13
CA PHE A 172 0.88 5.62 -4.09
C PHE A 172 -0.32 6.22 -3.37
N VAL A 173 -1.11 7.03 -4.07
CA VAL A 173 -2.35 7.60 -3.54
C VAL A 173 -3.56 6.98 -4.22
N GLN A 174 -4.62 6.78 -3.46
CA GLN A 174 -5.88 6.26 -3.97
C GLN A 174 -7.07 6.89 -3.23
N SER A 175 -8.19 7.04 -3.93
CA SER A 175 -9.45 7.46 -3.31
C SER A 175 -9.91 6.41 -2.30
N GLY A 176 -10.19 6.88 -1.10
CA GLY A 176 -10.70 6.09 0.01
C GLY A 176 -12.21 6.17 0.18
N PRO A 177 -12.74 5.49 1.21
CA PRO A 177 -14.14 5.60 1.60
C PRO A 177 -14.54 7.04 1.92
N ASN A 178 -15.83 7.35 1.82
CA ASN A 178 -16.41 8.64 2.21
C ASN A 178 -15.78 9.87 1.52
N GLY A 179 -15.26 9.71 0.31
CA GLY A 179 -14.63 10.82 -0.44
C GLY A 179 -13.25 11.24 0.09
N THR A 180 -12.62 10.42 0.92
CA THR A 180 -11.25 10.65 1.37
C THR A 180 -10.23 10.26 0.28
N SER A 181 -8.99 10.67 0.45
CA SER A 181 -7.85 10.23 -0.36
C SER A 181 -6.74 9.81 0.60
N ILE A 182 -6.11 8.67 0.31
CA ILE A 182 -5.22 7.98 1.24
C ILE A 182 -3.86 7.72 0.56
N LEU A 183 -2.77 8.00 1.28
CA LEU A 183 -1.41 7.60 0.91
C LEU A 183 -1.17 6.16 1.38
N TYR A 184 -0.95 5.26 0.43
CA TYR A 184 -0.60 3.87 0.66
C TYR A 184 0.92 3.71 0.73
N ILE A 185 1.38 3.19 1.86
CA ILE A 185 2.79 2.87 2.14
C ILE A 185 2.92 1.35 2.11
N PRO A 186 3.48 0.75 1.04
CA PRO A 186 3.68 -0.69 0.99
C PRO A 186 4.59 -1.14 2.13
N SER A 187 4.11 -2.02 2.98
CA SER A 187 4.84 -2.42 4.19
C SER A 187 4.95 -3.93 4.32
N VAL A 188 5.98 -4.37 5.03
CA VAL A 188 6.05 -5.71 5.58
C VAL A 188 5.50 -5.71 7.00
N PHE A 189 4.97 -6.83 7.46
CA PHE A 189 4.43 -7.01 8.81
C PHE A 189 5.15 -8.13 9.56
N ILE A 190 5.79 -7.76 10.67
CA ILE A 190 6.64 -8.65 11.48
C ILE A 190 6.19 -8.70 12.93
N SER A 191 6.46 -9.80 13.63
CA SER A 191 6.20 -9.93 15.06
C SER A 191 7.24 -9.13 15.87
N TYR A 192 6.95 -8.92 17.16
CA TYR A 192 7.92 -8.41 18.12
C TYR A 192 9.23 -9.22 18.15
N ASN A 193 9.15 -10.53 17.94
CA ASN A 193 10.32 -11.43 17.90
C ASN A 193 11.00 -11.49 16.52
N GLY A 194 10.50 -10.75 15.52
CA GLY A 194 11.05 -10.72 14.16
C GLY A 194 10.52 -11.82 13.23
N ASP A 195 9.47 -12.54 13.64
CA ASP A 195 8.80 -13.52 12.77
C ASP A 195 8.04 -12.81 11.66
N ALA A 196 8.04 -13.39 10.46
CA ALA A 196 7.22 -12.90 9.37
C ALA A 196 5.74 -13.22 9.65
N LEU A 197 4.88 -12.19 9.70
CA LEU A 197 3.44 -12.32 9.86
C LEU A 197 2.69 -11.98 8.55
N ASP A 198 3.42 -11.80 7.46
CA ASP A 198 2.93 -11.47 6.13
C ASP A 198 3.44 -12.41 5.04
N GLU A 199 2.87 -12.24 3.86
CA GLU A 199 3.31 -12.93 2.64
C GLU A 199 4.54 -12.24 1.99
N LYS A 200 4.62 -10.91 2.15
CA LYS A 200 5.65 -10.10 1.48
C LYS A 200 7.05 -10.41 1.98
N THR A 201 7.26 -10.61 3.28
CA THR A 201 8.58 -10.97 3.82
C THR A 201 9.06 -12.31 3.29
N GLY A 202 8.16 -13.31 3.19
CA GLY A 202 8.47 -14.61 2.60
C GLY A 202 8.92 -14.48 1.14
N LEU A 203 8.18 -13.71 0.34
CA LEU A 203 8.52 -13.43 -1.06
C LEU A 203 9.87 -12.73 -1.20
N LEU A 204 10.14 -11.69 -0.40
CA LEU A 204 11.40 -10.94 -0.45
C LEU A 204 12.61 -11.83 -0.10
N ARG A 205 12.47 -12.68 0.91
CA ARG A 205 13.51 -13.66 1.30
C ARG A 205 13.74 -14.69 0.20
N SER A 206 12.68 -15.22 -0.40
CA SER A 206 12.77 -16.17 -1.51
C SER A 206 13.48 -15.58 -2.73
N ASN A 207 13.09 -14.36 -3.14
CA ASN A 207 13.75 -13.66 -4.24
C ASN A 207 15.24 -13.44 -3.99
N GLU A 208 15.65 -13.18 -2.75
CA GLU A 208 17.07 -13.05 -2.45
C GLU A 208 17.83 -14.37 -2.61
N VAL A 209 17.29 -15.47 -2.08
CA VAL A 209 17.92 -16.78 -2.20
C VAL A 209 18.08 -17.16 -3.66
N LEU A 210 17.04 -16.93 -4.47
CA LEU A 210 17.09 -17.13 -5.92
C LEU A 210 18.11 -16.23 -6.61
N SER A 211 18.12 -14.92 -6.29
CA SER A 211 19.07 -13.98 -6.88
C SER A 211 20.51 -14.40 -6.62
N ARG A 212 20.83 -14.80 -5.38
CA ARG A 212 22.19 -15.26 -5.02
C ARG A 212 22.56 -16.51 -5.80
N ALA A 213 21.74 -17.55 -5.76
CA ALA A 213 22.02 -18.80 -6.44
C ALA A 213 22.15 -18.63 -7.97
N ALA A 214 21.30 -17.80 -8.58
CA ALA A 214 21.36 -17.48 -9.99
C ALA A 214 22.62 -16.68 -10.34
N SER A 215 23.00 -15.70 -9.51
CA SER A 215 24.23 -14.93 -9.72
C SER A 215 25.47 -15.81 -9.62
N ASP A 216 25.52 -16.72 -8.64
CA ASP A 216 26.63 -17.67 -8.46
C ASP A 216 26.78 -18.59 -9.68
N LEU A 217 25.66 -19.11 -10.22
CA LEU A 217 25.66 -19.95 -11.42
C LEU A 217 26.10 -19.17 -12.66
N VAL A 218 25.57 -17.96 -12.88
CA VAL A 218 25.93 -17.14 -14.04
C VAL A 218 27.41 -16.78 -14.00
N ASN A 219 27.94 -16.39 -12.84
CA ASN A 219 29.37 -16.09 -12.71
C ASN A 219 30.27 -17.32 -12.84
N LEU A 220 29.76 -18.54 -12.59
CA LEU A 220 30.49 -19.78 -12.85
C LEU A 220 30.55 -20.09 -14.36
N LEU A 221 29.46 -19.84 -15.08
CA LEU A 221 29.37 -20.08 -16.53
C LEU A 221 30.05 -18.99 -17.35
N GLU A 222 29.93 -17.74 -16.91
CA GLU A 222 30.47 -16.54 -17.54
C GLU A 222 31.20 -15.66 -16.50
N PRO A 223 32.47 -15.99 -16.15
CA PRO A 223 33.22 -15.27 -15.11
C PRO A 223 33.38 -13.76 -15.36
N GLU A 224 33.42 -13.35 -16.62
CA GLU A 224 33.58 -11.94 -17.04
C GLU A 224 32.28 -11.12 -16.89
N ALA A 225 31.12 -11.77 -16.66
CA ALA A 225 29.83 -11.08 -16.57
C ALA A 225 29.67 -10.28 -15.27
N HIS A 226 30.38 -10.68 -14.20
CA HIS A 226 30.37 -10.03 -12.88
C HIS A 226 28.96 -9.65 -12.38
N VAL A 227 28.02 -10.59 -12.51
CA VAL A 227 26.61 -10.40 -12.12
C VAL A 227 26.50 -10.36 -10.60
N SER A 228 25.96 -9.26 -10.08
CA SER A 228 25.79 -9.03 -8.63
C SER A 228 24.34 -9.26 -8.15
N HIS A 229 23.38 -9.25 -9.05
CA HIS A 229 21.97 -9.40 -8.72
C HIS A 229 21.18 -9.89 -9.93
N VAL A 230 20.19 -10.77 -9.69
CA VAL A 230 19.27 -11.28 -10.70
C VAL A 230 17.85 -10.95 -10.27
N TYR A 231 17.09 -10.32 -11.15
CA TYR A 231 15.71 -9.94 -10.90
C TYR A 231 14.73 -11.01 -11.40
N THR A 232 13.84 -11.45 -10.51
CA THR A 232 12.70 -12.30 -10.89
C THR A 232 11.55 -11.43 -11.41
N THR A 233 11.05 -11.73 -12.61
CA THR A 233 9.85 -11.10 -13.17
C THR A 233 8.64 -12.02 -13.04
N LEU A 234 7.47 -11.45 -12.78
CA LEU A 234 6.21 -12.18 -12.68
C LEU A 234 5.14 -11.47 -13.54
N GLY A 235 4.55 -12.20 -14.48
CA GLY A 235 3.36 -11.77 -15.23
C GLY A 235 2.15 -12.54 -14.73
N THR A 236 1.30 -11.89 -13.94
CA THR A 236 0.07 -12.50 -13.43
C THR A 236 -1.08 -12.28 -14.40
N GLU A 237 -1.86 -13.33 -14.66
CA GLU A 237 -3.15 -13.23 -15.33
C GLU A 237 -4.27 -13.35 -14.29
N GLN A 238 -5.20 -12.40 -14.28
CA GLN A 238 -6.28 -12.36 -13.29
C GLN A 238 -7.62 -12.72 -13.94
N GLU A 239 -8.24 -13.78 -13.46
CA GLU A 239 -9.59 -14.20 -13.84
C GLU A 239 -10.58 -13.86 -12.74
N PHE A 240 -11.78 -13.42 -13.12
CA PHE A 240 -12.86 -13.13 -12.17
C PHE A 240 -14.23 -13.24 -12.84
N PHE A 241 -15.25 -13.46 -12.01
CA PHE A 241 -16.65 -13.44 -12.42
C PHE A 241 -17.31 -12.15 -11.92
N LEU A 242 -18.22 -11.60 -12.73
CA LEU A 242 -19.07 -10.49 -12.31
C LEU A 242 -20.51 -10.97 -12.22
N VAL A 243 -21.15 -10.65 -11.09
CA VAL A 243 -22.57 -10.90 -10.86
C VAL A 243 -23.22 -9.57 -10.49
N ASP A 244 -24.39 -9.29 -11.07
CA ASP A 244 -25.16 -8.11 -10.71
C ASP A 244 -25.39 -8.06 -9.19
N ARG A 245 -25.21 -6.87 -8.60
CA ARG A 245 -25.24 -6.69 -7.14
C ARG A 245 -26.59 -7.08 -6.55
N THR A 246 -27.70 -6.88 -7.26
CA THR A 246 -29.04 -7.23 -6.78
C THR A 246 -29.28 -8.73 -6.86
N MET A 247 -28.78 -9.40 -7.90
CA MET A 247 -28.82 -10.86 -8.01
C MET A 247 -27.93 -11.53 -6.95
N TYR A 248 -26.72 -11.00 -6.74
CA TYR A 248 -25.82 -11.43 -5.65
C TYR A 248 -26.48 -11.23 -4.27
N ALA A 249 -27.26 -10.16 -4.10
CA ALA A 249 -27.96 -9.89 -2.85
C ALA A 249 -28.92 -11.03 -2.44
N LEU A 250 -29.49 -11.74 -3.42
CA LEU A 250 -30.44 -12.84 -3.23
C LEU A 250 -29.78 -14.21 -3.07
N ARG A 251 -28.45 -14.28 -3.05
CA ARG A 251 -27.66 -15.52 -2.92
C ARG A 251 -26.82 -15.49 -1.64
N PRO A 252 -27.40 -15.88 -0.48
CA PRO A 252 -26.67 -15.95 0.78
C PRO A 252 -25.43 -16.84 0.71
N ASP A 253 -25.50 -17.92 -0.05
CA ASP A 253 -24.39 -18.83 -0.32
C ASP A 253 -23.21 -18.12 -1.00
N LEU A 254 -23.46 -17.34 -2.05
CA LEU A 254 -22.40 -16.53 -2.70
C LEU A 254 -21.82 -15.49 -1.73
N LYS A 255 -22.68 -14.84 -0.92
CA LYS A 255 -22.24 -13.83 0.06
C LYS A 255 -21.32 -14.38 1.14
N LEU A 256 -21.66 -15.56 1.64
CA LEU A 256 -20.99 -16.15 2.79
C LEU A 256 -19.79 -17.00 2.38
N THR A 257 -19.83 -17.62 1.21
CA THR A 257 -18.82 -18.61 0.80
C THR A 257 -18.02 -18.20 -0.43
N GLY A 258 -18.39 -17.12 -1.13
CA GLY A 258 -17.76 -16.70 -2.37
C GLY A 258 -18.03 -17.61 -3.57
N ARG A 259 -18.84 -18.67 -3.39
CA ARG A 259 -19.23 -19.63 -4.42
C ARG A 259 -20.68 -20.08 -4.26
N THR A 260 -21.23 -20.71 -5.28
CA THR A 260 -22.57 -21.29 -5.18
C THR A 260 -22.52 -22.61 -4.42
N LEU A 261 -23.49 -22.84 -3.53
CA LEU A 261 -23.70 -24.11 -2.83
C LEU A 261 -24.81 -24.93 -3.50
#